data_AF-A0A6M1YUJ6-F1
#
_entry.id   AF-A0A6M1YUJ6-F1
#
_cell.length_a   1.000
_cell.length_b   1.000
_cell.length_c   1.000
_cell.angle_alpha   90.00
_cell.angle_beta   90.00
_cell.angle_gamma   90.00
#
_symmetry.space_group_name_H-M   'P 1'
#
loop_
_entity.id
_entity.type
_entity.pdbx_description
1 polymer ?
#
loop_
_entity_poly.entity_id
_entity_poly.type
_entity_poly.pdbx_seq_one_letter_code
_entity_poly.pdbx_strand_id
1 'polypeptide(L)' 'MKNWIKQGNHVGIFLALLFIICFVWFWIRPVNQTLHMQLLEIFFYGFRGMNFGSFILGLIQSYI' A
#
# COMPACT_ATOMS: atom_id res chain seq x y z
N MET A 1 14.98 -2.67 26.16
CA MET A 1 13.63 -2.30 25.67
C MET A 1 13.60 -1.22 24.58
N LYS A 2 14.75 -0.70 24.08
CA LYS A 2 14.81 0.45 23.14
C LYS A 2 14.92 0.10 21.65
N ASN A 3 15.11 -1.18 21.30
CA ASN A 3 15.46 -1.60 19.92
C ASN A 3 14.28 -2.15 19.09
N TRP A 4 13.19 -2.61 19.71
CA TRP A 4 12.04 -3.20 19.00
C TRP A 4 11.25 -2.17 18.19
N ILE A 5 11.09 -0.96 18.73
CA ILE A 5 10.39 0.16 18.05
C ILE A 5 11.18 0.63 16.81
N LYS A 6 12.53 0.56 16.87
CA LYS A 6 13.39 0.92 15.73
C LYS A 6 13.29 -0.09 14.57
N GLN A 7 13.15 -1.38 14.86
CA GLN A 7 13.00 -2.40 13.82
C GLN A 7 11.59 -2.43 13.23
N GLY A 8 10.54 -2.18 14.04
CA GLY A 8 9.17 -2.05 13.54
C GLY A 8 9.01 -0.93 12.51
N ASN A 9 9.63 0.24 12.76
CA ASN A 9 9.62 1.34 11.80
C ASN A 9 10.26 0.98 10.44
N HIS A 10 11.32 0.17 10.42
CA HIS A 10 11.95 -0.24 9.17
C HIS A 10 11.04 -1.13 8.33
N VAL A 11 10.27 -2.01 8.97
CA VAL A 11 9.30 -2.88 8.28
C VAL A 11 8.12 -2.06 7.75
N GLY A 12 7.58 -1.12 8.53
CA GLY A 12 6.51 -0.22 8.09
C GLY A 12 6.93 0.68 6.93
N ILE A 13 8.15 1.24 6.97
CA ILE A 13 8.72 2.02 5.86
C ILE A 13 8.91 1.16 4.61
N PHE A 14 9.38 -0.08 4.77
CA PHE A 14 9.54 -1.02 3.66
C PHE A 14 8.21 -1.37 3.00
N LEU A 15 7.17 -1.67 3.79
CA LEU A 15 5.82 -1.93 3.27
C LEU A 15 5.21 -0.70 2.59
N ALA A 16 5.38 0.49 3.16
CA ALA A 16 4.91 1.74 2.55
C ALA A 16 5.59 2.01 1.21
N LEU A 17 6.90 1.80 1.10
CA LEU A 17 7.63 1.89 -0.18
C LEU A 17 7.13 0.86 -1.19
N LEU A 18 6.92 -0.39 -0.76
CA LEU A 18 6.38 -1.44 -1.61
C LEU A 18 4.99 -1.08 -2.15
N PHE A 19 4.13 -0.49 -1.31
CA PHE A 19 2.82 0.00 -1.70
C PHE A 19 2.91 1.10 -2.77
N ILE A 20 3.80 2.09 -2.60
CA ILE A 20 4.03 3.15 -3.59
C ILE A 20 4.48 2.53 -4.92
N ILE A 21 5.41 1.57 -4.89
CA ILE A 21 5.89 0.89 -6.09
C ILE A 21 4.75 0.13 -6.77
N CYS A 22 3.91 -0.60 -6.03
CA CYS A 22 2.73 -1.28 -6.57
C CYS A 22 1.73 -0.29 -7.21
N PHE A 23 1.49 0.85 -6.56
CA PHE A 23 0.58 1.87 -7.06
C PHE A 23 1.08 2.50 -8.37
N VAL A 24 2.39 2.78 -8.45
CA VAL A 24 3.04 3.29 -9.66
C VAL A 24 3.07 2.20 -10.74
N TRP A 25 3.28 0.94 -10.36
CA TRP A 25 3.31 -0.20 -11.28
C TRP A 25 1.98 -0.41 -11.98
N PHE A 26 0.85 -0.16 -11.31
CA PHE A 26 -0.47 -0.17 -11.94
C PHE A 26 -0.56 0.77 -13.14
N TRP A 27 0.08 1.95 -13.05
CA TRP A 27 0.12 2.93 -14.15
C TRP A 27 1.09 2.52 -15.26
N ILE A 28 2.24 1.93 -14.90
CA ILE A 28 3.26 1.52 -15.88
C ILE A 28 2.80 0.31 -16.69
N ARG A 29 2.17 -0.69 -16.05
CA ARG A 29 1.76 -1.93 -16.72
C ARG A 29 0.34 -2.36 -16.32
N PRO A 30 -0.69 -1.92 -17.07
CA PRO A 30 -2.10 -2.22 -16.78
C PRO A 30 -2.51 -3.63 -17.22
N VAL A 31 -1.72 -4.66 -16.86
CA VAL A 31 -2.10 -6.06 -17.04
C VAL A 31 -3.05 -6.43 -15.90
N ASN A 32 -4.29 -6.77 -16.22
CA ASN A 32 -5.33 -7.19 -15.28
C ASN A 32 -5.64 -6.17 -14.17
N GLN A 33 -5.97 -4.94 -14.56
CA GLN A 33 -6.35 -3.85 -13.64
C GLN A 33 -7.50 -4.23 -12.70
N THR A 34 -8.46 -5.02 -13.17
CA THR A 34 -9.59 -5.50 -12.34
C THR A 34 -9.11 -6.33 -11.17
N LEU A 35 -8.17 -7.25 -11.42
CA LEU A 35 -7.62 -8.11 -10.38
C LEU A 35 -6.75 -7.31 -9.40
N HIS A 36 -5.99 -6.34 -9.91
CA HIS A 36 -5.21 -5.43 -9.06
C HIS A 36 -6.12 -4.58 -8.15
N MET A 37 -7.24 -4.07 -8.67
CA MET A 37 -8.22 -3.29 -7.90
C MET A 37 -8.93 -4.14 -6.86
N GLN A 38 -9.36 -5.36 -7.21
CA GLN A 38 -9.96 -6.30 -6.26
C GLN A 38 -9.00 -6.69 -5.15
N LEU A 39 -7.72 -6.90 -5.49
CA LEU A 39 -6.69 -7.22 -4.50
C LEU A 39 -6.48 -6.05 -3.53
N LEU A 40 -6.41 -4.82 -4.04
CA LEU A 40 -6.29 -3.61 -3.20
C LEU A 40 -7.54 -3.40 -2.33
N GLU A 41 -8.73 -3.68 -2.83
CA GLU A 41 -9.99 -3.57 -2.08
C GLU A 41 -10.08 -4.59 -0.93
N ILE A 42 -9.49 -5.78 -1.09
CA ILE A 42 -9.40 -6.81 -0.04
C ILE A 42 -8.32 -6.46 0.99
N PHE A 43 -7.15 -6.02 0.55
CA PHE A 43 -6.03 -5.71 1.44
C PHE A 43 -6.23 -4.42 2.22
N PHE A 44 -6.86 -3.41 1.63
CA PHE A 44 -7.02 -2.10 2.21
C PHE A 44 -8.48 -1.81 2.52
N TYR A 45 -8.79 -1.73 3.81
CA TYR A 45 -10.16 -1.49 4.26
C TYR A 45 -10.60 -0.08 3.86
N GLY A 46 -11.67 0.03 3.06
CA GLY A 46 -12.21 1.31 2.56
C GLY A 46 -11.66 1.76 1.19
N PHE A 47 -10.91 0.92 0.49
CA PHE A 47 -10.32 1.25 -0.81
C PHE A 47 -11.36 1.20 -1.96
N ARG A 48 -12.07 2.31 -2.22
CA ARG A 48 -13.02 2.45 -3.34
C ARG A 48 -12.36 2.99 -4.62
N GLY A 49 -11.36 2.27 -5.12
CA GLY A 49 -10.67 2.55 -6.39
C GLY A 49 -9.39 3.39 -6.27
N MET A 50 -8.70 3.61 -7.39
CA MET A 50 -7.42 4.35 -7.45
C MET A 50 -7.62 5.86 -7.43
N ASN A 51 -8.12 6.36 -6.31
CA ASN A 51 -8.20 7.79 -6.02
C ASN A 51 -7.08 8.22 -5.05
N PHE A 52 -6.75 9.51 -5.06
CA PHE A 52 -5.72 10.07 -4.18
C PHE A 52 -6.00 9.82 -2.69
N GLY A 53 -7.27 9.79 -2.28
CA GLY A 53 -7.68 9.43 -0.91
C GLY A 53 -7.38 7.96 -0.58
N SER A 54 -7.64 7.05 -1.51
CA SER A 54 -7.34 5.62 -1.34
C SER A 54 -5.84 5.36 -1.29
N PHE A 55 -5.05 6.12 -2.08
CA PHE A 55 -3.59 6.10 -1.98
C PHE A 55 -3.11 6.48 -0.58
N ILE A 56 -3.60 7.59 -0.01
CA ILE A 56 -3.21 8.02 1.35
C ILE A 56 -3.62 6.99 2.40
N LEU A 57 -4.85 6.46 2.32
CA LEU A 57 -5.35 5.45 3.26
C LEU A 57 -4.54 4.16 3.20
N GLY A 58 -4.19 3.68 2.00
CA GLY A 58 -3.36 2.49 1.83
C GLY A 58 -1.91 2.69 2.30
N LEU A 59 -1.37 3.90 2.11
CA LEU A 59 -0.04 4.25 2.58
C LEU A 59 0.03 4.30 4.13
N ILE A 60 -1.02 4.82 4.76
CA ILE A 60 -1.15 4.80 6.23
C ILE A 60 -1.33 3.36 6.74
N GLN A 61 -2.22 2.57 6.12
CA GLN A 61 -2.44 1.17 6.51
C GLN A 61 -1.22 0.27 6.32
N SER A 62 -0.39 0.52 5.30
CA SER A 62 0.84 -0.24 5.08
C SER A 62 1.96 0.11 6.05
N TYR A 63 1.88 1.27 6.71
CA TYR A 63 2.85 1.72 7.70
C TYR A 63 2.54 1.25 9.13
N ILE A 64 1.26 1.02 9.45
CA ILE A 64 0.75 0.59 10.77
C ILE A 64 0.89 -0.92 10.93
#